data_AF-A0A2S4M746-F1
#
_entry.id   AF-A0A2S4M746-F1
#
_cell.length_a   1.000
_cell.length_b   1.000
_cell.length_c   1.000
_cell.angle_alpha   90.00
_cell.angle_beta   90.00
_cell.angle_gamma   90.00
#
_symmetry.space_group_name_H-M   'P 1'
#
loop_
_entity.id
_entity.type
_entity.pdbx_description
1 polymer ?
#
loop_
_entity_poly.entity_id
_entity_poly.type
_entity_poly.pdbx_seq_one_letter_code
_entity_poly.pdbx_strand_id
1 'polypeptide(L)'
;MNARAPLLDDDIPATYEESGLLLYAVAAVAVEADNEQGWFRRCAHTGAAVISREEDVPDVLLRLPDCWNIADAARCRGLHDDPDIVAVDPRFRHGADDTAFAIVAHDDGQRHVLLMQVNAAEAVLMAERPFRERDGFERCVWP
;
A
#
# COMPACT_ATOMS: atom_id res chain seq x y z
N MET A 1 -39.79 -46.74 13.63
CA MET A 1 -40.05 -45.30 13.79
C MET A 1 -39.67 -44.91 15.21
N ASN A 2 -38.75 -44.00 15.53
CA ASN A 2 -37.83 -43.17 14.76
C ASN A 2 -36.62 -42.94 15.68
N ALA A 3 -35.41 -43.07 15.13
CA ALA A 3 -34.19 -42.61 15.78
C ALA A 3 -34.27 -41.09 15.94
N ARG A 4 -34.11 -40.58 17.17
CA ARG A 4 -33.86 -39.16 17.42
C ARG A 4 -32.35 -38.97 17.52
N ALA A 5 -31.79 -38.32 16.51
CA ALA A 5 -30.42 -37.82 16.52
C ALA A 5 -30.25 -36.77 17.64
N PRO A 6 -29.08 -36.68 18.29
CA PRO A 6 -28.76 -35.52 19.09
C PRO A 6 -28.53 -34.34 18.14
N LEU A 7 -29.30 -33.27 18.34
CA LEU A 7 -28.99 -31.94 17.81
C LEU A 7 -27.66 -31.52 18.43
N LEU A 8 -26.64 -31.37 17.59
CA LEU A 8 -25.41 -30.68 17.95
C LEU A 8 -25.79 -29.22 18.18
N ASP A 9 -25.59 -28.74 19.41
CA ASP A 9 -25.53 -27.31 19.72
C ASP A 9 -24.28 -26.74 19.04
N ASP A 10 -24.41 -26.39 17.75
CA ASP A 10 -23.45 -25.54 17.03
C ASP A 10 -23.68 -24.09 17.45
N ASP A 11 -23.33 -23.78 18.70
CA ASP A 11 -23.26 -22.41 19.23
C ASP A 11 -21.85 -22.14 19.78
N ILE A 12 -20.84 -22.64 19.06
CA ILE A 12 -19.53 -22.01 19.10
C ILE A 12 -19.60 -20.87 18.09
N PRO A 13 -19.58 -19.60 18.50
CA PRO A 13 -19.31 -18.55 17.53
C PRO A 13 -17.93 -18.88 17.01
N ALA A 14 -17.88 -19.34 15.75
CA ALA A 14 -16.64 -19.33 15.01
C ALA A 14 -16.17 -17.88 15.12
N THR A 15 -15.16 -17.65 15.94
CA THR A 15 -14.19 -16.60 15.72
C THR A 15 -13.67 -16.87 14.31
N TYR A 16 -14.43 -16.39 13.31
CA TYR A 16 -13.83 -15.85 12.14
C TYR A 16 -12.92 -14.79 12.72
N GLU A 17 -11.68 -15.18 13.00
CA GLU A 17 -10.61 -14.22 12.89
C GLU A 17 -10.87 -13.59 11.53
N GLU A 18 -11.38 -12.36 11.57
CA GLU A 18 -11.22 -11.40 10.50
C GLU A 18 -9.73 -11.45 10.19
N SER A 19 -9.35 -12.39 9.34
CA SER A 19 -8.16 -12.34 8.53
C SER A 19 -8.46 -11.20 7.60
N GLY A 20 -8.39 -9.99 8.18
CA GLY A 20 -8.99 -8.79 7.66
C GLY A 20 -8.49 -8.68 6.24
N LEU A 21 -9.42 -8.73 5.29
CA LEU A 21 -9.11 -8.30 3.95
C LEU A 21 -8.50 -6.92 4.15
N LEU A 22 -7.22 -6.75 3.79
CA LEU A 22 -6.52 -5.47 3.83
C LEU A 22 -7.07 -4.59 2.71
N LEU A 23 -8.39 -4.43 2.70
CA LEU A 23 -9.10 -3.46 1.92
C LEU A 23 -8.56 -2.13 2.45
N TYR A 24 -7.89 -1.39 1.59
CA TYR A 24 -7.40 -0.03 1.85
C TYR A 24 -6.07 0.12 2.59
N ALA A 25 -5.31 -0.95 2.86
CA ALA A 25 -4.00 -0.80 3.49
C ALA A 25 -3.02 0.00 2.62
N VAL A 26 -2.17 0.83 3.23
CA VAL A 26 -1.12 1.57 2.54
C VAL A 26 0.21 0.87 2.70
N ALA A 27 0.85 0.58 1.56
CA ALA A 27 2.22 0.13 1.50
C ALA A 27 3.17 1.25 1.11
N ALA A 28 4.40 1.16 1.63
CA ALA A 28 5.51 2.02 1.25
C ALA A 28 6.64 1.20 0.62
N VAL A 29 7.26 1.75 -0.42
CA VAL A 29 8.42 1.17 -1.08
C VAL A 29 9.41 2.26 -1.50
N ALA A 30 10.70 2.00 -1.33
CA ALA A 30 11.74 2.89 -1.81
C ALA A 30 11.74 2.94 -3.35
N VAL A 31 11.83 4.16 -3.86
CA VAL A 31 11.96 4.43 -5.30
C VAL A 31 13.13 5.37 -5.53
N GLU A 32 13.64 5.36 -6.75
CA GLU A 32 14.68 6.27 -7.22
C GLU A 32 14.21 7.01 -8.47
N ALA A 33 14.71 8.23 -8.65
CA ALA A 33 14.45 8.99 -9.86
C ALA A 33 14.97 8.23 -11.09
N ASP A 34 14.18 8.21 -12.14
CA ASP A 34 14.55 7.66 -13.43
C ASP A 34 15.17 8.76 -14.32
N ASN A 35 15.60 8.40 -15.52
CA ASN A 35 16.22 9.33 -16.47
C ASN A 35 15.25 10.41 -17.00
N GLU A 36 13.95 10.23 -16.82
CA GLU A 36 12.90 11.16 -17.26
C GLU A 36 12.37 11.95 -16.07
N GLN A 37 12.27 13.27 -16.21
CA GLN A 37 11.78 14.13 -15.13
C GLN A 37 10.37 13.72 -14.69
N GLY A 38 10.17 13.60 -13.38
CA GLY A 38 8.91 13.17 -12.79
C GLY A 38 8.68 11.66 -12.86
N TRP A 39 9.59 10.88 -13.46
CA TRP A 39 9.51 9.43 -13.43
C TRP A 39 10.43 8.84 -12.37
N PHE A 40 9.90 7.81 -11.73
CA PHE A 40 10.57 7.04 -10.70
C PHE A 40 10.49 5.56 -11.04
N ARG A 41 11.40 4.80 -10.49
CA ARG A 41 11.39 3.34 -10.55
C ARG A 41 11.67 2.77 -9.18
N ARG A 42 11.17 1.56 -8.92
CA ARG A 42 11.47 0.85 -7.68
C ARG A 42 12.97 0.60 -7.57
N CYS A 43 13.53 0.83 -6.38
CA CYS A 43 14.90 0.48 -6.11
C CYS A 43 15.09 -1.04 -6.22
N ALA A 44 16.22 -1.46 -6.79
CA ALA A 44 16.57 -2.87 -6.84
C ALA A 44 16.67 -3.43 -5.40
N HIS A 45 16.13 -4.63 -5.19
CA HIS A 45 16.19 -5.35 -3.91
C HIS A 45 15.42 -4.72 -2.73
N THR A 46 14.61 -3.66 -2.96
CA THR A 46 13.75 -3.11 -1.92
C THR A 46 12.35 -3.71 -1.97
N GLY A 47 11.93 -4.31 -0.87
CA GLY A 47 10.56 -4.81 -0.67
C GLY A 47 9.60 -3.70 -0.28
N ALA A 48 8.34 -3.82 -0.73
CA ALA A 48 7.26 -3.02 -0.19
C ALA A 48 6.85 -3.56 1.19
N ALA A 49 6.42 -2.68 2.09
CA ALA A 49 5.85 -3.07 3.36
C ALA A 49 4.57 -2.30 3.65
N VAL A 50 3.63 -2.96 4.32
CA VAL A 50 2.42 -2.31 4.81
C VAL A 50 2.79 -1.42 6.00
N ILE A 51 2.47 -0.14 5.88
CA ILE A 51 2.78 0.89 6.89
C ILE A 51 1.53 1.43 7.59
N SER A 52 0.35 1.21 7.00
CA SER A 52 -0.95 1.45 7.62
C SER A 52 -1.97 0.45 7.10
N ARG A 53 -2.86 -0.04 7.98
CA ARG A 53 -3.92 -1.00 7.62
C ARG A 53 -5.29 -0.34 7.47
N GLU A 54 -5.49 0.81 8.10
CA GLU A 54 -6.81 1.45 8.29
C GLU A 54 -6.92 2.82 7.64
N GLU A 55 -5.78 3.40 7.23
CA GLU A 55 -5.69 4.73 6.62
C GLU A 55 -5.50 4.62 5.11
N ASP A 56 -5.93 5.64 4.37
CA ASP A 56 -5.61 5.80 2.96
C ASP A 56 -4.32 6.61 2.74
N VAL A 57 -3.93 6.83 1.48
CA VAL A 57 -2.70 7.58 1.17
C VAL A 57 -2.80 9.04 1.63
N PRO A 58 -3.89 9.79 1.36
CA PRO A 58 -4.09 11.13 1.93
C PRO A 58 -3.89 11.22 3.45
N ASP A 59 -4.45 10.29 4.22
CA ASP A 59 -4.28 10.23 5.68
C ASP A 59 -2.81 10.05 6.07
N VAL A 60 -2.09 9.13 5.38
CA VAL A 60 -0.66 8.91 5.59
C VAL A 60 0.17 10.14 5.24
N LEU A 61 -0.20 10.88 4.19
CA LEU A 61 0.49 12.11 3.79
C LEU A 61 0.40 13.20 4.87
N LEU A 62 -0.76 13.36 5.51
CA LEU A 62 -0.98 14.38 6.55
C LEU A 62 -0.12 14.20 7.80
N ARG A 63 0.34 12.98 8.05
CA ARG A 63 1.13 12.61 9.23
C ARG A 63 2.61 12.40 8.94
N LEU A 64 3.04 12.62 7.69
CA LEU A 64 4.46 12.59 7.35
C LEU A 64 5.26 13.61 8.19
N PRO A 65 6.55 13.34 8.44
CA PRO A 65 7.44 14.36 8.99
C PRO A 65 7.53 15.55 8.03
N ASP A 66 7.78 16.74 8.56
CA ASP A 66 7.86 17.98 7.78
C ASP A 66 9.01 17.96 6.74
N CYS A 67 9.97 17.05 6.88
CA CYS A 67 11.06 16.86 5.92
C CYS A 67 10.71 15.98 4.71
N TRP A 68 9.44 15.57 4.59
CA TRP A 68 8.92 14.81 3.45
C TRP A 68 7.84 15.61 2.73
N ASN A 69 7.99 15.73 1.43
CA ASN A 69 7.10 16.52 0.57
C ASN A 69 6.57 15.67 -0.59
N ILE A 70 5.36 15.96 -1.07
CA ILE A 70 4.82 15.30 -2.25
C ILE A 70 5.64 15.71 -3.47
N ALA A 71 6.04 14.73 -4.28
CA ALA A 71 6.68 14.97 -5.56
C ALA A 71 5.62 15.30 -6.62
N ASP A 72 5.68 16.50 -7.18
CA ASP A 72 4.72 16.97 -8.18
C ASP A 72 4.74 16.12 -9.47
N ALA A 73 3.55 15.80 -9.98
CA ALA A 73 3.34 15.06 -11.23
C ALA A 73 4.15 13.75 -11.35
N ALA A 74 4.44 13.11 -10.21
CA ALA A 74 5.30 11.96 -10.14
C ALA A 74 4.62 10.69 -10.67
N ARG A 75 5.36 9.90 -11.46
CA ARG A 75 4.94 8.64 -12.06
C ARG A 75 5.93 7.53 -11.71
N CYS A 76 5.44 6.31 -11.64
CA CYS A 76 6.27 5.13 -11.39
C CYS A 76 6.25 4.16 -12.57
N ARG A 77 7.43 3.75 -13.03
CA ARG A 77 7.66 2.71 -14.05
C ARG A 77 7.07 1.36 -13.59
N GLY A 78 6.44 0.65 -14.52
CA GLY A 78 5.69 -0.60 -14.29
C GLY A 78 4.30 -0.42 -13.70
N LEU A 79 3.96 0.80 -13.23
CA LEU A 79 2.62 1.12 -12.74
C LEU A 79 1.87 2.05 -13.71
N HIS A 80 2.55 3.06 -14.25
CA HIS A 80 1.94 4.10 -15.08
C HIS A 80 2.21 3.96 -16.57
N ASP A 81 3.17 3.13 -16.96
CA ASP A 81 3.61 2.93 -18.35
C ASP A 81 3.44 1.50 -18.83
N ASP A 82 2.77 0.62 -18.07
CA ASP A 82 2.40 -0.71 -18.54
C ASP A 82 1.06 -0.64 -19.31
N PRO A 83 1.10 -0.65 -20.66
CA PRO A 83 -0.11 -0.51 -21.47
C PRO A 83 -1.02 -1.74 -21.32
N ASP A 84 -0.47 -2.90 -20.98
CA ASP A 84 -1.22 -4.15 -20.81
C ASP A 84 -1.91 -4.22 -19.45
N ILE A 85 -1.66 -3.29 -18.53
CA ILE A 85 -2.44 -3.14 -17.30
C ILE A 85 -3.50 -2.07 -17.50
N VAL A 86 -3.09 -0.89 -18.00
CA VAL A 86 -3.98 0.27 -18.13
C VAL A 86 -5.07 0.06 -19.18
N ALA A 87 -4.80 -0.66 -20.27
CA ALA A 87 -5.76 -0.80 -21.38
C ALA A 87 -6.80 -1.91 -21.19
N VAL A 88 -6.50 -2.96 -20.41
CA VAL A 88 -7.38 -4.14 -20.25
C VAL A 88 -8.02 -4.24 -18.88
N ASP A 89 -7.45 -3.68 -17.82
CA ASP A 89 -8.06 -3.73 -16.49
C ASP A 89 -9.18 -2.67 -16.38
N PRO A 90 -10.45 -3.09 -16.22
CA PRO A 90 -11.59 -2.18 -16.17
C PRO A 90 -11.52 -1.13 -15.06
N ARG A 91 -10.72 -1.37 -14.00
CA ARG A 91 -10.53 -0.44 -12.88
C ARG A 91 -9.81 0.84 -13.32
N PHE A 92 -8.98 0.77 -14.37
CA PHE A 92 -8.23 1.91 -14.90
C PHE A 92 -8.94 2.60 -16.07
N ARG A 93 -10.18 2.21 -16.42
CA ARG A 93 -10.96 2.85 -17.50
C ARG A 93 -11.18 4.35 -17.28
N HIS A 94 -11.12 4.81 -16.04
CA HIS A 94 -11.27 6.20 -15.67
C HIS A 94 -9.93 6.88 -15.33
N GLY A 95 -8.80 6.23 -15.61
CA GLY A 95 -7.47 6.64 -15.16
C GLY A 95 -7.07 5.96 -13.85
N ALA A 96 -5.88 6.28 -13.35
CA ALA A 96 -5.48 5.95 -11.99
C ALA A 96 -6.20 6.90 -11.02
N ASP A 97 -6.66 6.38 -9.89
CA ASP A 97 -7.16 7.22 -8.80
C ASP A 97 -5.97 7.93 -8.14
N ASP A 98 -5.92 9.25 -8.26
CA ASP A 98 -4.85 10.10 -7.70
C ASP A 98 -4.78 10.02 -6.16
N THR A 99 -5.80 9.46 -5.51
CA THR A 99 -5.79 9.21 -4.06
C THR A 99 -5.23 7.84 -3.67
N ALA A 100 -5.05 6.93 -4.64
CA ALA A 100 -4.57 5.58 -4.39
C ALA A 100 -3.04 5.47 -4.33
N PHE A 101 -2.30 6.52 -4.73
CA PHE A 101 -0.84 6.53 -4.67
C PHE A 101 -0.29 7.94 -4.49
N ALA A 102 0.94 8.03 -3.98
CA ALA A 102 1.73 9.25 -3.98
C ALA A 102 3.21 8.91 -3.97
N ILE A 103 4.05 9.74 -4.61
CA ILE A 103 5.49 9.69 -4.40
C ILE A 103 5.86 10.86 -3.50
N VAL A 104 6.61 10.57 -2.44
CA VAL A 104 7.12 11.58 -1.52
C VAL A 104 8.64 11.61 -1.57
N ALA A 105 9.19 12.82 -1.52
CA ALA A 105 10.61 13.11 -1.55
C ALA A 105 11.06 13.65 -0.20
N HIS A 106 12.19 13.17 0.30
CA HIS A 106 12.85 13.77 1.45
C HIS A 106 13.58 15.05 1.01
N ASP A 107 13.68 16.03 1.91
CA ASP A 107 14.40 17.29 1.71
C ASP A 107 15.91 17.15 1.43
N ASP A 108 16.46 15.94 1.48
CA ASP A 108 17.86 15.69 1.10
C ASP A 108 18.03 15.53 -0.41
N GLY A 109 16.93 15.45 -1.16
CA GLY A 109 16.90 15.28 -2.60
C GLY A 109 17.38 13.90 -3.09
N GLN A 110 17.61 12.95 -2.20
CA GLN A 110 18.10 11.61 -2.53
C GLN A 110 17.03 10.54 -2.30
N ARG A 111 16.29 10.65 -1.19
CA ARG A 111 15.35 9.61 -0.79
C ARG A 111 13.95 9.90 -1.31
N HIS A 112 13.37 8.89 -1.96
CA HIS A 112 12.02 8.93 -2.48
C HIS A 112 11.27 7.65 -2.10
N VAL A 113 9.98 7.79 -1.82
CA VAL A 113 9.13 6.68 -1.39
C VAL A 113 7.83 6.73 -2.18
N LEU A 114 7.45 5.60 -2.75
CA LEU A 114 6.10 5.40 -3.28
C LEU A 114 5.20 4.89 -2.16
N LEU A 115 4.15 5.65 -1.87
CA LEU A 115 2.99 5.23 -1.11
C LEU A 115 1.95 4.71 -2.08
N MET A 116 1.37 3.55 -1.77
CA MET A 116 0.35 2.94 -2.62
C MET A 116 -0.66 2.20 -1.77
N GLN A 117 -1.93 2.43 -2.05
CA GLN A 117 -3.02 1.64 -1.50
C GLN A 117 -2.98 0.24 -2.12
N VAL A 118 -2.89 -0.77 -1.27
CA VAL A 118 -2.93 -2.17 -1.65
C VAL A 118 -4.33 -2.68 -1.36
N ASN A 119 -4.99 -3.15 -2.42
CA ASN A 119 -6.32 -3.75 -2.34
C ASN A 119 -6.27 -5.16 -2.95
N ALA A 120 -5.48 -6.02 -2.32
CA ALA A 120 -5.18 -7.38 -2.78
C ALA A 120 -5.03 -8.30 -1.57
N ALA A 121 -5.54 -9.53 -1.66
CA ALA A 121 -5.47 -10.50 -0.56
C ALA A 121 -4.01 -10.83 -0.19
N GLU A 122 -3.12 -10.77 -1.18
CA GLU A 122 -1.68 -10.99 -1.08
C GLU A 122 -0.98 -9.95 -0.19
N ALA A 123 -1.63 -8.83 0.13
CA ALA A 123 -1.12 -7.85 1.08
C ALA A 123 -0.84 -8.48 2.45
N VAL A 124 -1.55 -9.55 2.83
CA VAL A 124 -1.34 -10.29 4.09
C VAL A 124 0.05 -10.94 4.17
N LEU A 125 0.71 -11.14 3.02
CA LEU A 125 2.05 -11.72 2.94
C LEU A 125 3.16 -10.66 2.97
N MET A 126 2.80 -9.37 2.94
CA MET A 126 3.77 -8.29 2.97
C MET A 126 4.32 -8.09 4.38
N ALA A 127 5.57 -7.64 4.49
CA ALA A 127 6.12 -7.24 5.77
C ALA A 127 5.32 -6.06 6.33
N GLU A 128 5.09 -6.05 7.65
CA GLU A 128 4.39 -4.98 8.34
C GLU A 128 5.35 -4.14 9.16
N ARG A 129 5.37 -2.85 8.87
CA ARG A 129 6.22 -1.88 9.55
C ARG A 129 5.38 -0.64 9.84
N PRO A 130 4.50 -0.68 10.86
CA PRO A 130 3.49 0.34 11.05
C PRO A 130 4.12 1.71 11.34
N PHE A 131 3.77 2.69 10.53
CA PHE A 131 4.16 4.07 10.71
C PHE A 131 3.18 4.71 11.70
N ARG A 132 3.54 4.83 12.98
CA ARG A 132 2.66 5.37 14.04
C ARG A 132 3.05 6.76 14.53
N GLU A 133 4.36 7.04 14.54
CA GLU A 133 4.94 8.27 15.06
C GLU A 133 5.73 8.93 13.94
N ARG A 134 5.73 10.28 13.89
CA ARG A 134 6.41 11.06 12.82
C ARG A 134 7.85 10.58 12.59
N ASP A 135 8.65 10.45 13.65
CA ASP A 135 10.08 10.04 13.55
C ASP A 135 10.28 8.54 13.19
N GLY A 136 9.23 7.84 12.77
CA GLY A 136 9.25 6.43 12.39
C GLY A 136 9.30 6.16 10.89
N PHE A 137 8.97 7.14 10.03
CA PHE A 137 8.66 6.86 8.61
C PHE A 137 9.79 6.12 7.88
N GLU A 138 11.03 6.55 8.05
CA GLU A 138 12.18 5.95 7.36
C GLU A 138 12.40 4.49 7.74
N ARG A 139 12.20 4.14 9.03
CA ARG A 139 12.31 2.76 9.53
C ARG A 139 11.23 1.86 8.94
N CYS A 140 10.11 2.43 8.52
CA CYS A 140 9.04 1.72 7.83
C CYS A 140 9.41 1.37 6.37
N VAL A 141 10.40 2.03 5.79
CA VAL A 141 10.81 1.85 4.39
C VAL A 141 12.15 1.12 4.29
N TRP A 142 13.16 1.54 5.05
CA TRP A 142 14.50 0.97 5.11
C TRP A 142 14.76 0.39 6.51
N PRO A 143 14.62 -0.93 6.69
CA PRO A 143 14.85 -1.59 7.98
C PRO A 143 16.35 -1.84 8.24
#